data_AF-C8PCH8-F1
#
_entry.id   AF-C8PCH8-F1
#
_cell.length_a   1.000
_cell.length_b   1.000
_cell.length_c   1.000
_cell.angle_alpha   90.00
_cell.angle_beta   90.00
_cell.angle_gamma   90.00
#
_symmetry.space_group_name_H-M   'P 1'
#
loop_
_entity.id
_entity.type
_entity.pdbx_description
1 polymer ?
#
loop_
_entity_poly.entity_id
_entity_poly.type
_entity_poly.pdbx_seq_one_letter_code
_entity_poly.pdbx_strand_id
1 'polypeptide(L)'
;MSAKYQQFNLIEEVTRNDGSKYYEISNINQNGIAEMAADNGKIKEVRILKLNIARTKQLQIYEKYINETYDLQTLLLESDWRNPKWIEWEKPDGKIKDAYLAILKANKVG
;
A
#
# COMPACT_ATOMS: atom_id res chain seq x y z
N MET A 1 -15.56 -15.26 -2.63
CA MET A 1 -14.13 -15.61 -2.61
C MET A 1 -13.48 -14.73 -1.56
N SER A 2 -12.98 -15.31 -0.47
CA SER A 2 -12.19 -14.54 0.50
C SER A 2 -10.95 -14.01 -0.22
N ALA A 3 -10.70 -12.70 -0.15
CA ALA A 3 -9.47 -12.13 -0.67
C ALA A 3 -8.30 -12.88 -0.01
N LYS A 4 -7.47 -13.55 -0.81
CA LYS A 4 -6.29 -14.24 -0.28
C LYS A 4 -5.45 -13.21 0.45
N TYR A 5 -5.05 -13.54 1.68
CA TYR A 5 -4.14 -12.75 2.48
C TYR A 5 -2.95 -12.29 1.64
N GLN A 6 -2.77 -10.98 1.51
CA GLN A 6 -1.76 -10.32 0.71
C GLN A 6 -0.48 -10.16 1.51
N GLN A 7 0.63 -10.59 0.91
CA GLN A 7 1.95 -10.36 1.47
C GLN A 7 2.57 -9.10 0.90
N PHE A 8 3.03 -8.20 1.76
CA PHE A 8 3.70 -6.96 1.40
C PHE A 8 5.20 -7.12 1.34
N ASN A 9 5.81 -6.47 0.36
CA ASN A 9 7.23 -6.58 0.06
C ASN A 9 7.81 -5.33 -0.65
N LEU A 10 7.06 -4.25 -0.77
CA LEU A 10 7.53 -3.00 -1.38
C LEU A 10 7.12 -1.77 -0.58
N ILE A 11 7.79 -0.66 -0.87
CA ILE A 11 7.44 0.68 -0.39
C ILE A 11 7.31 1.58 -1.62
N GLU A 12 6.23 2.35 -1.66
CA GLU A 12 5.92 3.30 -2.72
C GLU A 12 5.63 4.69 -2.16
N GLU A 13 5.87 5.71 -2.98
CA GLU A 13 5.42 7.08 -2.75
C GLU A 13 4.18 7.32 -3.60
N VAL A 14 3.12 7.82 -2.98
CA VAL A 14 1.89 8.23 -3.65
C VAL A 14 1.78 9.74 -3.59
N THR A 15 1.56 10.36 -4.74
CA THR A 15 1.26 11.78 -4.84
C THR A 15 -0.25 11.95 -5.01
N ARG A 16 -0.88 12.66 -4.07
CA ARG A 16 -2.31 13.01 -4.12
C ARG A 16 -2.57 14.06 -5.20
N ASN A 17 -3.84 14.22 -5.57
CA ASN A 17 -4.25 15.23 -6.56
C ASN A 17 -3.96 16.67 -6.12
N ASP A 18 -3.88 16.93 -4.81
CA ASP A 18 -3.47 18.23 -4.25
C ASP A 18 -1.94 18.45 -4.26
N GLY A 19 -1.17 17.45 -4.70
CA GLY A 19 0.30 17.47 -4.76
C GLY A 19 1.00 17.06 -3.47
N SER A 20 0.27 16.81 -2.38
CA SER A 20 0.84 16.25 -1.16
C SER A 20 1.26 14.79 -1.38
N LYS A 21 2.27 14.35 -0.62
CA LYS A 21 2.88 13.02 -0.77
C LYS A 21 2.76 12.20 0.50
N TYR A 22 2.70 10.89 0.35
CA TYR A 22 2.81 9.94 1.45
C TYR A 22 3.46 8.64 0.98
N TYR A 23 3.94 7.85 1.94
CA TYR A 23 4.49 6.53 1.64
C TYR A 23 3.47 5.43 1.95
N GLU A 24 3.47 4.38 1.17
CA GLU A 24 2.65 3.19 1.40
C GLU A 24 3.54 1.94 1.38
N ILE A 25 3.18 0.96 2.21
CA ILE A 25 3.88 -0.33 2.28
C ILE A 25 2.94 -1.39 1.72
N SER A 26 3.25 -1.92 0.55
CA SER A 26 2.30 -2.71 -0.21
C SER A 26 2.99 -3.87 -0.96
N ASN A 27 2.37 -4.35 -2.04
CA ASN A 27 2.94 -5.34 -2.95
C ASN A 27 2.62 -4.98 -4.40
N ILE A 28 3.13 -5.77 -5.34
CA ILE A 28 2.99 -5.47 -6.77
C ILE A 28 1.52 -5.41 -7.24
N ASN A 29 0.61 -6.17 -6.62
CA ASN A 29 -0.81 -6.10 -6.97
C ASN A 29 -1.41 -4.77 -6.52
N GLN A 30 -1.14 -4.35 -5.28
CA GLN A 30 -1.65 -3.09 -4.75
C GLN A 30 -1.04 -1.89 -5.46
N ASN A 31 0.25 -1.94 -5.78
CA ASN A 31 0.91 -0.93 -6.59
C ASN A 31 0.28 -0.84 -7.99
N GLY A 32 -0.01 -1.95 -8.67
CA GLY A 32 -0.71 -1.89 -9.96
C GLY A 32 -2.13 -1.33 -9.85
N ILE A 33 -2.84 -1.59 -8.74
CA ILE A 33 -4.12 -0.91 -8.46
C ILE A 33 -3.92 0.60 -8.25
N ALA A 34 -2.82 1.01 -7.62
CA ALA A 34 -2.44 2.42 -7.48
C ALA A 34 -2.14 3.07 -8.84
N GLU A 35 -1.43 2.38 -9.73
CA GLU A 35 -1.17 2.85 -11.10
C GLU A 35 -2.49 3.04 -11.86
N MET A 36 -3.40 2.07 -11.79
CA MET A 36 -4.74 2.19 -12.38
C MET A 36 -5.52 3.35 -11.74
N ALA A 37 -5.36 3.58 -10.44
CA ALA A 37 -5.99 4.69 -9.74
C ALA A 37 -5.44 6.05 -10.21
N ALA A 38 -4.16 6.13 -10.53
CA ALA A 38 -3.55 7.31 -11.15
C ALA A 38 -4.11 7.55 -12.57
N ASP A 39 -4.17 6.52 -13.40
CA ASP A 39 -4.74 6.59 -14.75
C ASP A 39 -6.22 7.02 -14.74
N ASN A 40 -6.96 6.64 -13.70
CA ASN A 40 -8.35 7.03 -13.47
C ASN A 40 -8.51 8.36 -12.70
N GLY A 41 -7.42 9.10 -12.46
CA GLY A 41 -7.43 10.42 -11.81
C GLY A 41 -7.82 10.42 -10.33
N LYS A 42 -7.77 9.27 -9.65
CA LYS A 42 -8.02 9.16 -8.19
C LYS A 42 -6.84 9.66 -7.36
N ILE A 43 -5.63 9.45 -7.88
CA ILE A 43 -4.37 10.02 -7.40
C ILE A 43 -3.62 10.61 -8.59
N LYS A 44 -2.55 11.36 -8.31
CA LYS A 44 -1.76 11.99 -9.36
C LYS A 44 -0.74 11.05 -9.97
N GLU A 45 -0.01 10.34 -9.12
CA GLU A 45 1.01 9.36 -9.53
C GLU A 45 1.36 8.46 -8.34
N VAL A 46 1.94 7.30 -8.65
CA VAL A 46 2.56 6.39 -7.69
C VAL A 46 3.95 5.99 -8.19
N ARG A 47 4.90 5.85 -7.28
CA ARG A 47 6.27 5.46 -7.60
C ARG A 47 6.82 4.47 -6.58
N ILE A 48 7.26 3.31 -7.06
CA ILE A 48 7.98 2.36 -6.21
C ILE A 48 9.34 2.95 -5.79
N LEU A 49 9.61 2.96 -4.48
CA LEU A 49 10.88 3.41 -3.90
C LEU A 49 11.79 2.23 -3.51
N LYS A 50 11.19 1.16 -2.99
CA LYS A 50 11.91 -0.06 -2.60
C LYS A 50 11.12 -1.31 -2.93
N LEU A 51 11.83 -2.31 -3.43
CA LEU A 51 11.35 -3.66 -3.68
C LEU A 51 12.07 -4.65 -2.77
N ASN A 52 11.44 -5.80 -2.53
CA ASN A 52 11.99 -6.92 -1.76
C ASN A 52 12.43 -6.52 -0.33
N ILE A 53 11.59 -5.73 0.36
CA ILE A 53 11.86 -5.35 1.75
C ILE A 53 11.88 -6.59 2.66
N ALA A 54 12.72 -6.55 3.70
CA ALA A 54 12.91 -7.69 4.59
C ALA A 54 11.62 -8.07 5.35
N ARG A 55 11.43 -9.38 5.58
CA ARG A 55 10.26 -9.93 6.27
C ARG A 55 10.35 -9.78 7.80
N THR A 56 10.26 -8.54 8.27
CA THR A 56 10.36 -8.22 9.71
C THR A 56 9.05 -8.47 10.46
N LYS A 57 9.12 -8.53 11.79
CA LYS A 57 7.92 -8.63 12.65
C LYS A 57 7.01 -7.40 12.47
N GLN A 58 7.59 -6.23 12.29
CA GLN A 58 6.88 -4.98 12.05
C GLN A 58 6.09 -5.04 10.75
N LEU A 59 6.69 -5.58 9.68
CA LEU A 59 6.00 -5.79 8.41
C LEU A 59 4.80 -6.74 8.56
N GLN A 60 4.96 -7.84 9.29
CA GLN A 60 3.86 -8.77 9.56
C GLN A 60 2.73 -8.12 10.37
N ILE A 61 3.04 -7.26 11.35
CA ILE A 61 2.04 -6.53 12.13
C ILE A 61 1.24 -5.59 11.22
N TYR A 62 1.93 -4.78 10.43
CA TYR A 62 1.31 -3.81 9.54
C TYR A 62 0.46 -4.49 8.46
N GLU A 63 1.02 -5.51 7.81
CA GLU A 63 0.34 -6.29 6.79
C GLU A 63 -0.91 -6.99 7.32
N LYS A 64 -0.83 -7.61 8.51
CA LYS A 64 -1.99 -8.26 9.12
C LYS A 64 -3.11 -7.26 9.34
N TYR A 65 -2.79 -6.09 9.89
CA TYR A 65 -3.77 -5.03 10.09
C TYR A 65 -4.45 -4.62 8.78
N ILE A 66 -3.68 -4.38 7.72
CA ILE A 66 -4.25 -3.96 6.43
C ILE A 66 -5.18 -5.05 5.86
N ASN A 67 -4.75 -6.32 5.89
CA ASN A 67 -5.55 -7.45 5.42
C ASN A 67 -6.83 -7.66 6.23
N GLU A 68 -6.84 -7.34 7.53
CA GLU A 68 -8.02 -7.48 8.39
C GLU A 68 -8.96 -6.27 8.31
N THR A 69 -8.46 -5.10 7.91
CA THR A 69 -9.19 -3.82 7.95
C THR A 69 -9.77 -3.44 6.59
N TYR A 70 -9.09 -3.77 5.50
CA TYR A 70 -9.42 -3.31 4.15
C TYR A 70 -9.74 -4.46 3.21
N ASP A 71 -10.69 -4.23 2.31
CA ASP A 71 -10.95 -5.13 1.18
C ASP A 71 -9.94 -4.84 0.07
N LEU A 72 -8.89 -5.65 0.00
CA LEU A 72 -7.78 -5.45 -0.92
C LEU A 72 -8.19 -5.88 -2.35
N GLN A 73 -8.24 -4.90 -3.24
CA GLN A 73 -8.46 -5.12 -4.67
C GLN A 73 -7.31 -5.89 -5.32
N THR A 74 -7.57 -6.53 -6.45
CA THR A 74 -6.56 -7.33 -7.14
C THR A 74 -6.57 -7.11 -8.65
N LEU A 75 -5.40 -7.14 -9.26
CA LEU A 75 -5.26 -7.10 -10.72
C LEU A 75 -5.84 -8.33 -11.43
N LEU A 76 -6.15 -9.40 -10.69
CA LEU A 76 -6.77 -10.60 -11.24
C LEU A 76 -8.27 -10.44 -11.52
N LEU A 77 -8.90 -9.39 -10.99
CA LEU A 77 -10.33 -9.13 -11.18
C LEU A 77 -10.51 -7.90 -12.07
N GLU A 78 -11.17 -8.08 -13.21
CA GLU A 78 -11.42 -7.01 -14.19
C GLU A 78 -12.14 -5.81 -13.59
N SER A 79 -13.10 -6.05 -12.71
CA SER A 79 -13.84 -4.99 -12.02
C SER A 79 -12.93 -4.10 -11.17
N ASP A 80 -11.85 -4.65 -10.62
CA ASP A 80 -10.97 -3.93 -9.71
C ASP A 80 -10.02 -3.00 -10.45
N TRP A 81 -9.34 -3.50 -11.48
CA TRP A 81 -8.39 -2.68 -12.24
C TRP A 81 -9.07 -1.71 -13.22
N ARG A 82 -10.30 -2.00 -13.68
CA ARG A 82 -11.06 -1.03 -14.50
C ARG A 82 -11.66 0.12 -13.70
N ASN A 83 -12.00 -0.10 -12.44
CA ASN A 83 -12.57 0.93 -11.57
C ASN A 83 -11.99 0.83 -10.15
N PRO A 84 -10.74 1.26 -9.95
CA PRO A 84 -10.07 1.15 -8.66
C PRO A 84 -10.75 2.04 -7.61
N LYS A 85 -11.13 1.42 -6.50
CA LYS A 85 -11.66 2.06 -5.29
C LYS A 85 -10.50 2.52 -4.42
N TRP A 86 -9.75 3.50 -4.94
CA TRP A 86 -8.59 4.01 -4.22
C TRP A 86 -9.00 4.60 -2.87
N ILE A 87 -8.40 4.07 -1.81
CA ILE A 87 -8.48 4.59 -0.46
C ILE A 87 -7.05 4.66 0.09
N GLU A 88 -6.73 5.75 0.76
CA GLU A 88 -5.50 5.82 1.52
C GLU A 88 -5.70 5.06 2.84
N TRP A 89 -4.83 4.10 3.13
CA TRP A 89 -4.95 3.33 4.36
C TRP A 89 -4.58 4.16 5.57
N GLU A 90 -5.39 4.08 6.62
CA GLU A 90 -5.13 4.75 7.88
C GLU A 90 -4.01 4.05 8.63
N LYS A 91 -3.17 4.82 9.32
CA LYS A 91 -2.10 4.32 10.18
C LYS A 91 -2.41 4.76 11.63
N PRO A 92 -3.34 4.08 12.32
CA PRO A 92 -3.77 4.49 13.66
C PRO A 92 -2.59 4.49 14.64
N ASP A 93 -2.63 5.43 15.60
CA ASP A 93 -1.58 5.59 16.60
C ASP A 93 -1.34 4.29 17.40
N GLY A 94 -0.13 4.17 17.94
CA GLY A 94 0.34 2.99 18.64
C GLY A 94 0.99 1.98 17.69
N LYS A 95 0.74 0.68 17.93
CA LYS A 95 1.53 -0.40 17.33
C LYS A 95 1.56 -0.40 15.80
N ILE A 96 0.49 0.04 15.14
CA ILE A 96 0.40 0.04 13.66
C ILE A 96 1.27 1.15 13.07
N LYS A 97 1.10 2.38 13.55
CA LYS A 97 1.94 3.51 13.14
C LYS A 97 3.41 3.29 13.51
N ASP A 98 3.69 2.75 14.69
CA ASP A 98 5.06 2.43 15.11
C ASP A 98 5.70 1.38 14.19
N ALA A 99 4.94 0.34 13.81
CA ALA A 99 5.41 -0.67 12.87
C ALA A 99 5.67 -0.08 11.49
N TYR A 100 4.74 0.72 10.97
CA TYR A 100 4.87 1.44 9.71
C TYR A 100 6.14 2.31 9.67
N LEU A 101 6.32 3.17 10.68
CA LEU A 101 7.49 4.05 10.78
C LEU A 101 8.80 3.25 10.92
N ALA A 102 8.80 2.15 11.66
CA ALA A 102 9.96 1.29 11.79
C ALA A 102 10.37 0.64 10.46
N ILE A 103 9.39 0.23 9.63
CA ILE A 103 9.65 -0.33 8.30
C ILE A 103 10.26 0.73 7.39
N LEU A 104 9.70 1.95 7.36
CA LEU A 104 10.24 3.06 6.57
C LEU A 104 11.69 3.38 6.98
N LYS A 105 11.93 3.53 8.29
CA LYS A 105 13.27 3.79 8.86
C LYS A 105 14.27 2.70 8.49
N ALA A 106 13.88 1.42 8.59
CA ALA A 106 14.76 0.30 8.25
C ALA A 106 15.15 0.28 6.77
N ASN A 107 14.30 0.83 5.90
CA ASN A 107 14.52 0.90 4.45
C ASN A 107 15.08 2.25 3.96
N LYS A 108 15.38 3.18 4.89
CA LYS A 108 15.87 4.54 4.58
C LYS A 108 14.91 5.31 3.68
N VAL A 109 13.61 5.16 3.93
CA VAL A 109 12.54 5.94 3.30
C VAL A 109 11.97 6.87 4.36
N GLY A 110 11.79 8.15 4.04
CA GLY A 110 11.40 9.20 5.00
C GLY A 110 12.56 10.07 5.41
#